data_AF-A0A531M4Q6-F1
#
_entry.id   AF-A0A531M4Q6-F1
#
_cell.length_a   1.000
_cell.length_b   1.000
_cell.length_c   1.000
_cell.angle_alpha   90.00
_cell.angle_beta   90.00
_cell.angle_gamma   90.00
#
_symmetry.space_group_name_H-M   'P 1'
#
loop_
_entity.id
_entity.type
_entity.pdbx_description
1 polymer ?
#
loop_
_entity_poly.entity_id
_entity_poly.type
_entity_poly.pdbx_seq_one_letter_code
_entity_poly.pdbx_strand_id
1 'polypeptide(L)'
;MVNKPTFNTNRGGPAGWTIKLGDSPVIGTAIHSGSDVGPTCQSLLCISNSDRRREEDPFTEHFIADFPTQIIVHRSRFQVDLNRARAAAVYRSPDQSWGLNVWREPPAEHIVDESVA
;
A
#
# COMPACT_ATOMS: atom_id res chain seq x y z
N MET A 1 2.57 -34.64 16.89
CA MET A 1 1.60 -34.05 15.94
C MET A 1 1.91 -32.56 15.86
N VAL A 2 2.47 -32.10 14.75
CA VAL A 2 2.77 -30.68 14.56
C VAL A 2 1.46 -30.00 14.16
N ASN A 3 1.01 -29.01 14.94
CA ASN A 3 -0.16 -28.21 14.61
C ASN A 3 0.06 -27.60 13.22
N LYS A 4 -0.78 -27.99 12.26
CA LYS A 4 -0.83 -27.37 10.94
C LYS A 4 -1.32 -25.93 11.15
N PRO A 5 -0.57 -24.89 10.76
CA PRO A 5 -1.07 -23.53 10.92
C PRO A 5 -2.32 -23.37 10.06
N THR A 6 -3.39 -22.89 10.65
CA THR A 6 -4.60 -22.51 9.94
C THR A 6 -4.29 -21.23 9.18
N PHE A 7 -4.04 -21.35 7.87
CA PHE A 7 -3.74 -20.21 7.02
C PHE A 7 -5.04 -19.60 6.50
N ASN A 8 -5.25 -18.33 6.81
CA ASN A 8 -6.39 -17.58 6.31
C ASN A 8 -6.20 -17.34 4.80
N THR A 9 -6.78 -18.20 3.97
CA THR A 9 -6.71 -18.16 2.51
C THR A 9 -7.67 -17.12 1.90
N ASN A 10 -8.07 -16.10 2.67
CA ASN A 10 -8.96 -15.05 2.18
C ASN A 10 -8.24 -14.25 1.08
N ARG A 11 -8.47 -14.68 -0.16
CA ARG A 11 -8.24 -13.88 -1.36
C ARG A 11 -9.22 -12.71 -1.28
N GLY A 12 -8.76 -11.59 -0.75
CA GLY A 12 -9.56 -10.37 -0.57
C GLY A 12 -10.23 -10.29 0.80
N GLY A 13 -9.47 -9.85 1.81
CA GLY A 13 -10.06 -9.32 3.04
C GLY A 13 -10.13 -7.79 3.00
N PRO A 14 -10.99 -7.14 3.80
CA PRO A 14 -11.13 -5.67 3.92
C PRO A 14 -9.87 -4.93 4.41
N ALA A 15 -8.75 -5.64 4.62
CA ALA A 15 -7.53 -5.12 5.24
C ALA A 15 -6.69 -4.23 4.31
N GLY A 16 -6.89 -4.26 2.98
CA GLY A 16 -6.08 -3.48 2.03
C GLY A 16 -4.75 -4.14 1.63
N TRP A 17 -4.56 -5.41 2.01
CA TRP A 17 -3.43 -6.25 1.59
C TRP A 17 -3.83 -7.73 1.52
N THR A 18 -3.03 -8.51 0.81
CA THR A 18 -3.04 -9.98 0.79
C THR A 18 -1.73 -10.49 1.37
N ILE A 19 -1.80 -11.46 2.29
CA ILE A 19 -0.63 -12.20 2.78
C ILE A 19 -0.82 -13.68 2.45
N LYS A 20 0.15 -14.25 1.75
CA LYS A 20 0.27 -15.69 1.52
C LYS A 20 1.54 -16.15 2.23
N LEU A 21 1.43 -17.12 3.13
CA LEU A 21 2.57 -17.68 3.86
C LEU A 21 3.09 -18.94 3.15
N GLY A 22 4.40 -19.15 3.24
CA GLY A 22 5.07 -20.38 2.78
C GLY A 22 6.24 -20.76 3.67
N ASP A 23 6.69 -22.01 3.55
CA ASP A 23 7.71 -22.61 4.41
C ASP A 23 9.15 -22.29 3.91
N SER A 24 9.53 -21.01 3.93
CA SER A 24 10.85 -20.53 3.52
C SER A 24 11.17 -19.17 4.15
N PRO A 25 12.46 -18.84 4.42
CA PRO A 25 12.84 -17.50 4.89
C PRO A 25 12.72 -16.41 3.81
N VAL A 26 12.42 -16.75 2.55
CA VAL A 26 12.33 -15.80 1.44
C VAL A 26 10.92 -15.20 1.36
N ILE A 27 10.84 -13.86 1.42
CA ILE A 27 9.60 -13.09 1.39
C ILE A 27 9.64 -12.11 0.22
N GLY A 28 8.59 -12.13 -0.61
CA GLY A 28 8.36 -11.16 -1.67
C GLY A 28 7.33 -10.12 -1.22
N THR A 29 7.61 -8.85 -1.46
CA THR A 29 6.70 -7.76 -1.11
C THR A 29 6.41 -6.86 -2.31
N ALA A 30 5.14 -6.71 -2.66
CA ALA A 30 4.66 -5.78 -3.68
C ALA A 30 3.91 -4.64 -2.97
N ILE A 31 4.67 -3.72 -2.38
CA ILE A 31 4.15 -2.68 -1.48
C ILE A 31 3.52 -1.48 -2.19
N HIS A 32 3.76 -1.34 -3.51
CA HIS A 32 3.20 -0.28 -4.36
C HIS A 32 2.40 -0.82 -5.55
N SER A 33 2.01 -2.10 -5.51
CA SER A 33 1.20 -2.76 -6.56
C SER A 33 -0.21 -2.19 -6.68
N GLY A 34 -0.76 -1.75 -5.55
CA GLY A 34 -2.12 -1.28 -5.42
C GLY A 34 -2.38 0.16 -5.82
N SER A 35 -3.63 0.42 -6.21
CA SER A 35 -4.14 1.75 -6.54
C SER A 35 -5.42 2.11 -5.76
N ASP A 36 -5.82 1.29 -4.79
CA ASP A 36 -7.01 1.55 -3.98
C ASP A 36 -6.77 2.75 -3.06
N VAL A 37 -7.75 3.66 -3.01
CA VAL A 37 -7.73 4.80 -2.09
C VAL A 37 -9.05 4.83 -1.34
N GLY A 38 -8.97 4.97 -0.02
CA GLY A 38 -10.15 5.10 0.84
C GLY A 38 -10.98 6.34 0.47
N PRO A 39 -12.33 6.31 0.60
CA PRO A 39 -13.20 7.39 0.15
C PRO A 39 -12.81 8.79 0.67
N THR A 40 -12.41 8.87 1.95
CA THR A 40 -11.97 10.11 2.61
C THR A 40 -10.70 10.69 1.96
N CYS A 41 -9.71 9.85 1.66
CA CYS A 41 -8.51 10.30 0.95
C CYS A 41 -8.81 10.63 -0.51
N GLN A 42 -9.66 9.83 -1.16
CA GLN A 42 -9.99 9.99 -2.58
C GLN A 42 -10.66 11.34 -2.88
N SER A 43 -11.45 11.90 -1.95
CA SER A 43 -12.04 13.23 -2.12
C SER A 43 -11.02 14.37 -1.99
N LEU A 44 -9.92 14.15 -1.26
CA LEU A 44 -8.85 15.12 -1.04
C LEU A 44 -7.73 15.06 -2.08
N LEU A 45 -7.56 13.94 -2.79
CA LEU A 45 -6.53 13.83 -3.83
C LEU A 45 -6.76 14.84 -4.98
N CYS A 46 -5.68 15.47 -5.43
CA CYS A 46 -5.63 16.28 -6.64
C CYS A 46 -4.71 15.70 -7.72
N ILE A 47 -3.82 14.77 -7.35
CA ILE A 47 -2.93 14.08 -8.28
C ILE A 47 -3.71 13.28 -9.33
N SER A 48 -3.27 13.35 -10.59
CA SER A 48 -3.91 12.65 -11.70
C SER A 48 -3.67 11.14 -11.63
N ASN A 49 -4.61 10.34 -12.15
CA ASN A 49 -4.41 8.89 -12.26
C ASN A 49 -3.20 8.52 -13.13
N SER A 50 -2.82 9.34 -14.12
CA SER A 50 -1.61 9.14 -14.91
C SER A 50 -0.34 9.35 -14.11
N ASP A 51 -0.29 10.37 -13.25
CA ASP A 51 0.88 10.62 -12.39
C ASP A 51 0.95 9.59 -11.28
N ARG A 52 -0.20 9.17 -10.74
CA ARG A 52 -0.26 8.07 -9.79
C ARG A 52 0.37 6.80 -10.35
N ARG A 53 -0.01 6.39 -11.56
CA ARG A 53 0.55 5.21 -12.23
C ARG A 53 2.03 5.30 -12.60
N ARG A 54 2.66 6.47 -12.51
CA ARG A 54 4.11 6.60 -12.68
C ARG A 54 4.88 6.25 -11.42
N GLU A 55 4.25 6.43 -10.26
CA GLU A 55 4.88 6.20 -8.95
C GLU A 55 4.32 4.96 -8.24
N GLU A 56 3.08 4.56 -8.55
CA GLU A 56 2.57 3.22 -8.26
C GLU A 56 3.26 2.22 -9.18
N ASP A 57 3.50 1.01 -8.67
CA ASP A 57 4.19 -0.06 -9.38
C ASP A 57 3.19 -1.20 -9.74
N PRO A 58 2.18 -0.93 -10.60
CA PRO A 58 1.15 -1.92 -10.90
C PRO A 58 1.79 -3.20 -11.48
N PHE A 59 1.18 -4.34 -11.17
CA PHE A 59 1.62 -5.66 -11.62
C PHE A 59 2.91 -6.21 -10.98
N THR A 60 3.54 -5.48 -10.04
CA THR A 60 4.70 -6.01 -9.30
C THR A 60 4.39 -7.23 -8.46
N GLU A 61 3.11 -7.46 -8.12
CA GLU A 61 2.66 -8.71 -7.50
C GLU A 61 2.92 -9.94 -8.38
N HIS A 62 2.98 -9.78 -9.71
CA HIS A 62 3.30 -10.88 -10.61
C HIS A 62 4.78 -11.27 -10.57
N PHE A 63 5.68 -10.34 -10.25
CA PHE A 63 7.11 -10.63 -10.12
C PHE A 63 7.42 -11.47 -8.88
N ILE A 64 6.57 -11.39 -7.86
CA ILE A 64 6.70 -12.17 -6.63
C ILE A 64 5.77 -13.40 -6.59
N ALA A 65 5.11 -13.73 -7.70
CA ALA A 65 4.08 -14.79 -7.73
C ALA A 65 4.62 -16.17 -7.30
N ASP A 66 5.89 -16.44 -7.56
CA ASP A 66 6.58 -17.69 -7.21
C ASP A 66 7.30 -17.64 -5.86
N PHE A 67 7.26 -16.51 -5.16
CA PHE A 67 7.85 -16.42 -3.82
C PHE A 67 7.02 -17.24 -2.83
N PRO A 68 7.66 -17.98 -1.89
CA PRO A 68 6.96 -18.82 -0.92
C PRO A 68 6.01 -18.02 -0.03
N THR A 69 6.50 -16.91 0.53
CA THR A 69 5.71 -15.93 1.27
C THR A 69 5.57 -14.65 0.44
N GLN A 70 4.35 -14.13 0.34
CA GLN A 70 4.00 -12.95 -0.46
C GLN A 70 3.21 -11.97 0.39
N ILE A 71 3.57 -10.69 0.32
CA ILE A 71 2.79 -9.57 0.87
C ILE A 71 2.48 -8.62 -0.27
N ILE A 72 1.20 -8.51 -0.63
CA ILE A 72 0.72 -7.66 -1.73
C ILE A 72 -0.16 -6.58 -1.12
N VAL A 73 0.16 -5.31 -1.40
CA VAL A 73 -0.57 -4.16 -0.86
C VAL A 73 -1.44 -3.60 -1.97
N HIS A 74 -2.75 -3.54 -1.71
CA HIS A 74 -3.75 -3.07 -2.69
C HIS A 74 -4.01 -1.57 -2.56
N ARG A 75 -3.62 -0.98 -1.42
CA ARG A 75 -3.71 0.45 -1.18
C ARG A 75 -2.63 1.21 -1.94
N SER A 76 -3.01 2.35 -2.50
CA SER A 76 -2.11 3.28 -3.14
C SER A 76 -1.09 3.84 -2.16
N ARG A 77 0.15 3.97 -2.62
CA ARG A 77 1.22 4.67 -1.90
C ARG A 77 0.91 6.16 -1.64
N PHE A 78 -0.02 6.74 -2.40
CA PHE A 78 -0.45 8.13 -2.22
C PHE A 78 -1.41 8.31 -1.04
N GLN A 79 -2.03 7.24 -0.56
CA GLN A 79 -2.71 7.26 0.74
C GLN A 79 -1.71 6.99 1.86
N VAL A 80 -0.89 5.96 1.73
CA VAL A 80 0.14 5.59 2.72
C VAL A 80 1.29 4.85 2.04
N ASP A 81 2.50 5.40 2.10
CA ASP A 81 3.71 4.78 1.57
C ASP A 81 4.40 3.94 2.65
N LEU A 82 4.28 2.61 2.52
CA LEU A 82 4.91 1.63 3.41
C LEU A 82 6.43 1.53 3.27
N ASN A 83 7.02 2.14 2.25
CA ASN A 83 8.47 2.24 2.07
C ASN A 83 9.06 3.51 2.72
N ARG A 84 8.28 4.19 3.57
CA ARG A 84 8.72 5.35 4.36
C ARG A 84 8.58 5.05 5.85
N ALA A 85 9.34 5.79 6.65
CA ALA A 85 9.11 5.82 8.08
C ALA A 85 7.68 6.30 8.37
N ARG A 86 7.05 5.76 9.42
CA ARG A 86 5.65 6.06 9.79
C ARG A 86 5.31 7.55 9.78
N ALA A 87 6.18 8.40 10.30
CA ALA A 87 5.99 9.86 10.36
C ALA A 87 6.01 10.57 8.98
N ALA A 88 6.51 9.89 7.94
CA ALA A 88 6.61 10.38 6.57
C ALA A 88 5.83 9.50 5.57
N ALA A 89 4.99 8.57 6.07
CA ALA A 89 4.24 7.65 5.22
C ALA A 89 3.07 8.33 4.51
N VAL A 90 2.60 9.48 5.00
CA VAL A 90 1.61 10.32 4.30
C VAL A 90 2.32 11.60 3.86
N TYR A 91 2.36 11.84 2.55
CA TYR A 91 3.02 13.01 1.98
C TYR A 91 2.24 14.28 2.34
N ARG A 92 2.88 15.24 2.99
CA ARG A 92 2.26 16.52 3.38
C ARG A 92 2.66 17.67 2.45
N SER A 93 3.74 17.50 1.70
CA SER A 93 4.28 18.53 0.81
C SER A 93 4.95 17.92 -0.43
N PRO A 94 5.04 18.66 -1.54
CA PRO A 94 5.61 18.14 -2.79
C PRO A 94 7.06 17.65 -2.70
N ASP A 95 7.88 18.18 -1.80
CA ASP A 95 9.26 17.71 -1.56
C ASP A 95 9.32 16.27 -1.03
N GLN A 96 8.22 15.76 -0.48
CA GLN A 96 8.08 14.37 -0.02
C GLN A 96 7.61 13.43 -1.13
N SER A 97 7.13 13.97 -2.26
CA SER A 97 6.49 13.25 -3.37
C SER A 97 7.05 13.68 -4.73
N TRP A 98 8.38 13.87 -4.83
CA TRP A 98 9.07 14.19 -6.10
C TRP A 98 8.52 15.41 -6.86
N GLY A 99 8.05 16.41 -6.11
CA GLY A 99 7.44 17.62 -6.67
C GLY A 99 5.97 17.48 -7.07
N LEU A 100 5.35 16.31 -6.83
CA LEU A 100 3.94 16.08 -7.13
C LEU A 100 3.05 16.74 -6.07
N ASN A 101 2.06 17.50 -6.51
CA ASN A 101 0.99 17.94 -5.61
C ASN A 101 0.00 16.80 -5.42
N VAL A 102 -0.01 16.19 -4.24
CA VAL A 102 -0.83 15.00 -3.95
C VAL A 102 -2.26 15.40 -3.56
N TRP A 103 -2.38 16.41 -2.70
CA TRP A 103 -3.65 16.79 -2.07
C TRP A 103 -4.14 18.15 -2.57
N ARG A 104 -5.45 18.34 -2.62
CA ARG A 104 -6.07 19.66 -2.84
C ARG A 104 -5.77 20.60 -1.67
N GLU A 105 -5.80 20.04 -0.47
CA GLU A 105 -5.49 20.66 0.80
C GLU A 105 -4.78 19.63 1.70
N PRO A 106 -3.87 20.04 2.60
CA PRO A 106 -3.19 19.11 3.48
C PRO A 106 -4.20 18.25 4.28
N PRO A 107 -4.05 16.92 4.33
CA PRO A 107 -4.97 16.07 5.07
C PRO A 107 -4.91 16.40 6.56
N ALA A 108 -6.08 16.43 7.20
CA ALA A 108 -6.17 16.61 8.65
C ALA A 108 -5.55 15.42 9.41
N GLU A 109 -5.10 15.65 10.64
CA GLU A 109 -4.38 14.62 11.43
C GLU A 109 -5.17 13.31 11.57
N HIS A 110 -6.48 13.36 11.78
CA HIS A 110 -7.29 12.13 11.91
C HIS A 110 -7.27 11.25 10.64
N ILE A 111 -7.12 11.85 9.44
CA ILE A 111 -7.01 11.12 8.17
C ILE A 111 -5.63 10.48 8.04
N VAL A 112 -4.60 11.18 8.51
CA VAL A 112 -3.24 10.65 8.60
C VAL A 112 -3.21 9.47 9.56
N ASP A 113 -3.78 9.64 10.76
CA ASP A 113 -3.88 8.62 11.80
C ASP A 113 -4.64 7.38 11.30
N GLU A 114 -5.78 7.55 10.61
CA GLU A 114 -6.51 6.45 9.99
C GLU A 114 -5.68 5.72 8.93
N SER A 115 -4.88 6.44 8.16
CA SER A 115 -4.05 5.87 7.09
C SER A 115 -2.87 5.06 7.61
N VAL A 116 -2.36 5.38 8.80
CA VAL A 116 -1.22 4.69 9.42
C VAL A 116 -1.61 3.70 10.52
N ALA A 117 -2.89 3.65 10.93
CA ALA A 117 -3.41 2.70 11.92
C ALA A 117 -3.28 1.25 11.45
#